data_AF-A0A7Y9DMU9-F1
#
_entry.id   AF-A0A7Y9DMU9-F1
#
_cell.length_a   1.000
_cell.length_b   1.000
_cell.length_c   1.000
_cell.angle_alpha   90.00
_cell.angle_beta   90.00
_cell.angle_gamma   90.00
#
_symmetry.space_group_name_H-M   'P 1'
#
loop_
_entity.id
_entity.type
_entity.pdbx_description
1 polymer ?
#
loop_
_entity_poly.entity_id
_entity_poly.type
_entity_poly.pdbx_seq_one_letter_code
_entity_poly.pdbx_strand_id
1 'polypeptide(L)'
;MSRRRGPVALAACAVACAVAFAVGGCGAPSFEGAVPALSQPQTEQDRLPARASGARAEAVDPGSTRYLGGTQVAEYWVGLDGEEICLVQSLRGTGTVGSSCAGADVFERSGVRVSTSSADVSATGLLVPEGFDAADATGDAAGDEEWVAVNDNLLAPADEGGSPASSG
;
A
#
# COMPACT_ATOMS: atom_id res chain seq x y z
N MET A 1 -47.56 -16.23 35.05
CA MET A 1 -48.10 -16.20 33.68
C MET A 1 -47.04 -16.75 32.72
N SER A 2 -47.47 -17.66 31.85
CA SER A 2 -46.66 -18.72 31.22
C SER A 2 -45.79 -18.28 30.04
N ARG A 3 -44.60 -18.89 29.95
CA ARG A 3 -43.63 -18.82 28.86
C ARG A 3 -44.18 -19.47 27.58
N ARG A 4 -44.01 -18.85 26.41
CA ARG A 4 -44.16 -19.50 25.10
C ARG A 4 -42.79 -19.58 24.42
N ARG A 5 -42.24 -20.79 24.35
CA ARG A 5 -41.08 -21.18 23.52
C ARG A 5 -41.62 -21.61 22.15
N GLY A 6 -41.16 -20.99 21.07
CA GLY A 6 -41.46 -21.38 19.69
C GLY A 6 -40.38 -22.31 19.11
N PRO A 7 -40.73 -23.20 18.16
CA PRO A 7 -39.89 -24.30 17.73
C PRO A 7 -38.74 -23.88 16.79
N VAL A 8 -37.62 -24.58 16.98
CA VAL A 8 -36.41 -24.61 16.15
C VAL A 8 -36.74 -25.33 14.83
N ALA A 9 -36.52 -24.66 13.70
CA ALA A 9 -36.53 -25.29 12.37
C ALA A 9 -35.09 -25.47 11.89
N LEU A 10 -34.60 -26.72 11.93
CA LEU A 10 -33.37 -27.15 11.28
C LEU A 10 -33.66 -27.31 9.77
N ALA A 11 -33.09 -26.44 8.94
CA ALA A 11 -33.06 -26.60 7.49
C ALA A 11 -31.67 -27.09 7.08
N ALA A 12 -31.59 -28.36 6.68
CA ALA A 12 -30.41 -28.97 6.09
C ALA A 12 -30.29 -28.54 4.62
N CYS A 13 -29.31 -27.68 4.31
CA CYS A 13 -29.00 -27.33 2.92
C CYS A 13 -27.81 -28.18 2.45
N ALA A 14 -28.06 -29.09 1.52
CA ALA A 14 -27.05 -29.85 0.80
C ALA A 14 -26.28 -28.91 -0.13
N VAL A 15 -25.02 -28.61 0.19
CA VAL A 15 -24.14 -27.83 -0.68
C VAL A 15 -23.42 -28.80 -1.62
N ALA A 16 -23.79 -28.75 -2.90
CA ALA A 16 -23.15 -29.50 -3.98
C ALA A 16 -21.75 -28.95 -4.23
N CYS A 17 -20.72 -29.80 -4.09
CA CYS A 17 -19.35 -29.49 -4.49
C CYS A 17 -19.24 -29.45 -6.02
N ALA A 18 -19.36 -28.26 -6.61
CA ALA A 18 -18.92 -28.02 -7.96
C ALA A 18 -17.39 -27.85 -7.96
N VAL A 19 -16.67 -28.87 -8.43
CA VAL A 19 -15.21 -28.81 -8.62
C VAL A 19 -14.96 -28.04 -9.92
N ALA A 20 -14.66 -26.75 -9.82
CA ALA A 20 -14.24 -25.96 -10.97
C ALA A 20 -12.77 -26.25 -11.26
N PHE A 21 -12.49 -26.81 -12.45
CA PHE A 21 -11.14 -26.94 -12.97
C PHE A 21 -10.62 -25.54 -13.32
N ALA A 22 -9.71 -25.02 -12.48
CA ALA A 22 -8.92 -23.84 -12.81
C ALA A 22 -7.98 -24.19 -13.97
N VAL A 23 -8.31 -23.71 -15.16
CA VAL A 23 -7.38 -23.68 -16.29
C VAL A 23 -6.21 -22.81 -15.87
N GLY A 24 -5.03 -23.40 -15.74
CA GLY A 24 -3.78 -22.69 -15.50
C GLY A 24 -3.43 -21.82 -16.70
N GLY A 25 -4.06 -20.66 -16.81
CA GLY A 25 -3.44 -19.55 -17.51
C GLY A 25 -2.14 -19.23 -16.78
N CYS A 26 -1.07 -18.95 -17.51
CA CYS A 26 0.08 -18.24 -16.94
C CYS A 26 -0.49 -16.97 -16.29
N GLY A 27 -0.72 -17.04 -14.98
CA GLY A 27 -1.36 -15.97 -14.24
C GLY A 27 -0.50 -14.75 -14.40
N ALA A 28 -1.13 -13.61 -14.74
CA ALA A 28 -0.45 -12.34 -14.61
C ALA A 28 0.16 -12.28 -13.19
N PRO A 29 1.41 -11.83 -13.04
CA PRO A 29 2.05 -11.73 -11.72
C PRO A 29 1.11 -10.97 -10.79
N SER A 30 0.65 -11.64 -9.74
CA SER A 30 -0.24 -11.04 -8.75
C SER A 30 0.61 -10.32 -7.71
N PHE A 31 0.37 -9.02 -7.53
CA PHE A 31 1.03 -8.22 -6.50
C PHE A 31 0.84 -8.76 -5.08
N GLU A 32 -0.22 -9.54 -4.84
CA GLU A 32 -0.53 -10.20 -3.57
C GLU A 32 0.59 -11.08 -3.00
N GLY A 33 1.39 -11.71 -3.88
CA GLY A 33 2.54 -12.53 -3.48
C GLY A 33 3.82 -11.72 -3.23
N ALA A 34 3.88 -10.49 -3.74
CA ALA A 34 5.02 -9.60 -3.55
C ALA A 34 4.76 -8.57 -2.44
N VAL A 35 3.50 -8.23 -2.17
CA VAL A 35 3.08 -7.31 -1.10
C VAL A 35 1.94 -7.99 -0.32
N PRO A 36 2.27 -8.79 0.71
CA PRO A 36 1.28 -9.55 1.47
C PRO A 36 0.15 -8.73 2.08
N ALA A 37 0.36 -7.42 2.30
CA ALA A 37 -0.67 -6.49 2.77
C ALA A 37 -1.90 -6.49 1.85
N LEU A 38 -1.73 -6.58 0.53
CA LEU A 38 -2.84 -6.58 -0.44
C LEU A 38 -3.78 -7.78 -0.28
N SER A 39 -3.26 -8.89 0.21
CA SER A 39 -4.03 -10.11 0.50
C SER A 39 -4.84 -10.03 1.80
N GLN A 40 -4.58 -9.05 2.65
CA GLN A 40 -5.29 -8.90 3.92
C GLN A 40 -6.70 -8.32 3.72
N PRO A 41 -7.68 -8.65 4.58
CA PRO A 41 -8.96 -7.95 4.60
C PRO A 41 -8.79 -6.45 4.86
N GLN A 42 -9.56 -5.62 4.17
CA GLN A 42 -9.51 -4.18 4.35
C GLN A 42 -10.06 -3.74 5.73
N THR A 43 -9.45 -2.72 6.32
CA THR A 43 -9.75 -2.09 7.60
C THR A 43 -10.10 -0.60 7.41
N GLU A 44 -10.47 0.09 8.50
CA GLU A 44 -10.76 1.54 8.42
C GLU A 44 -9.51 2.39 8.11
N GLN A 45 -8.31 1.93 8.51
CA GLN A 45 -7.05 2.63 8.28
C GLN A 45 -6.64 2.64 6.80
N ASP A 46 -7.17 1.70 6.03
CA ASP A 46 -6.87 1.53 4.62
C ASP A 46 -7.54 2.59 3.74
N ARG A 47 -8.45 3.38 4.29
CA ARG A 47 -9.09 4.47 3.56
C ARG A 47 -8.07 5.59 3.33
N LEU A 48 -7.87 5.93 2.06
CA LEU A 48 -7.07 7.10 1.69
C LEU A 48 -7.68 8.38 2.27
N PRO A 49 -6.86 9.37 2.66
CA PRO A 49 -7.35 10.64 3.17
C PRO A 49 -8.21 11.35 2.13
N ALA A 50 -9.31 11.98 2.55
CA ALA A 50 -10.28 12.62 1.66
C ALA A 50 -9.70 13.74 0.76
N ARG A 51 -8.47 14.20 1.04
CA ARG A 51 -7.72 15.20 0.26
C ARG A 51 -6.66 14.60 -0.65
N ALA A 52 -6.71 13.30 -0.91
CA ALA A 52 -5.88 12.62 -1.91
C ALA A 52 -6.27 12.99 -3.36
N SER A 53 -6.69 14.24 -3.61
CA SER A 53 -7.10 14.75 -4.92
C SER A 53 -5.90 15.22 -5.77
N GLY A 54 -4.78 14.50 -5.67
CA GLY A 54 -3.66 14.61 -6.60
C GLY A 54 -3.89 13.68 -7.78
N ALA A 55 -3.53 14.10 -9.00
CA ALA A 55 -3.96 13.49 -10.26
C ALA A 55 -3.76 11.97 -10.43
N ARG A 56 -2.90 11.33 -9.62
CA ARG A 56 -2.73 9.87 -9.62
C ARG A 56 -3.30 9.15 -8.39
N ALA A 57 -3.50 9.82 -7.27
CA ALA A 57 -4.06 9.15 -6.09
C ALA A 57 -5.57 8.89 -6.25
N GLU A 58 -6.26 9.64 -7.12
CA GLU A 58 -7.65 9.40 -7.49
C GLU A 58 -7.85 8.19 -8.41
N ALA A 59 -6.79 7.74 -9.10
CA ALA A 59 -6.85 6.59 -10.00
C ALA A 59 -6.73 5.25 -9.26
N VAL A 60 -6.17 5.27 -8.04
CA VAL A 60 -6.03 4.07 -7.20
C VAL A 60 -7.41 3.54 -6.78
N ASP A 61 -7.67 2.26 -7.03
CA ASP A 61 -8.89 1.59 -6.62
C ASP A 61 -9.01 1.58 -5.08
N PRO A 62 -10.00 2.26 -4.49
CA PRO A 62 -10.16 2.34 -3.04
C PRO A 62 -10.47 0.99 -2.38
N GLY A 63 -10.93 -0.03 -3.11
CA GLY A 63 -11.13 -1.38 -2.56
C GLY A 63 -9.81 -2.17 -2.38
N SER A 64 -8.78 -1.77 -3.12
CA SER A 64 -7.47 -2.42 -3.13
C SER A 64 -6.49 -1.81 -2.10
N THR A 65 -6.82 -0.66 -1.52
CA THR A 65 -5.86 0.09 -0.70
C THR A 65 -5.58 -0.60 0.62
N ARG A 66 -4.33 -0.53 1.08
CA ARG A 66 -3.87 -1.05 2.37
C ARG A 66 -2.88 -0.09 3.01
N TYR A 67 -3.09 0.24 4.27
CA TYR A 67 -2.20 1.08 5.06
C TYR A 67 -0.93 0.31 5.38
N LEU A 68 0.22 0.92 5.08
CA LEU A 68 1.53 0.32 5.30
C LEU A 68 2.18 0.80 6.60
N GLY A 69 1.75 1.94 7.13
CA GLY A 69 2.39 2.58 8.26
C GLY A 69 2.69 4.05 7.97
N GLY A 70 3.54 4.63 8.81
CA GLY A 70 3.88 6.04 8.71
C GLY A 70 5.10 6.39 9.54
N THR A 71 5.70 7.51 9.17
CA THR A 71 6.75 8.18 9.93
C THR A 71 6.16 9.37 10.69
N GLN A 72 7.04 10.19 11.27
CA GLN A 72 6.65 11.41 11.97
C GLN A 72 6.04 12.46 11.03
N VAL A 73 6.36 12.39 9.74
CA VAL A 73 5.95 13.40 8.74
C VAL A 73 5.05 12.86 7.65
N ALA A 74 4.99 11.54 7.43
CA ALA A 74 4.20 10.95 6.36
C ALA A 74 3.43 9.70 6.78
N GLU A 75 2.34 9.42 6.07
CA GLU A 75 1.56 8.20 6.10
C GLU A 75 1.57 7.55 4.72
N TYR A 76 1.57 6.22 4.67
CA TYR A 76 1.78 5.46 3.45
C TYR A 76 0.70 4.39 3.25
N TRP A 77 0.26 4.25 2.02
CA TRP A 77 -0.66 3.20 1.58
C TRP A 77 -0.15 2.57 0.29
N VAL A 78 -0.43 1.29 0.11
CA VAL A 78 -0.36 0.63 -1.19
C VAL A 78 -1.77 0.51 -1.76
N GLY A 79 -1.90 0.54 -3.08
CA GLY A 79 -3.14 0.17 -3.78
C GLY A 79 -2.84 -0.21 -5.22
N LEU A 80 -3.89 -0.53 -5.98
CA LEU A 80 -3.81 -0.91 -7.38
C LEU A 80 -4.49 0.13 -8.26
N ASP A 81 -3.93 0.38 -9.44
CA ASP A 81 -4.55 1.10 -10.55
C ASP A 81 -4.47 0.21 -11.79
N GLY A 82 -5.52 -0.57 -12.03
CA GLY A 82 -5.53 -1.59 -13.08
C GLY A 82 -4.47 -2.67 -12.87
N GLU A 83 -3.43 -2.67 -13.71
CA GLU A 83 -2.30 -3.61 -13.69
C GLU A 83 -1.05 -3.03 -13.01
N GLU A 84 -1.15 -1.83 -12.44
CA GLU A 84 -0.06 -1.17 -11.72
C GLU A 84 -0.27 -1.24 -10.20
N ILE A 85 0.84 -1.36 -9.48
CA ILE A 85 0.88 -1.16 -8.03
C ILE A 85 1.30 0.27 -7.73
N CYS A 86 0.59 0.93 -6.83
CA CYS A 86 0.79 2.31 -6.47
C CYS A 86 1.20 2.44 -5.00
N LEU A 87 2.22 3.26 -4.74
CA LEU A 87 2.51 3.78 -3.41
C LEU A 87 1.91 5.18 -3.30
N VAL A 88 1.05 5.36 -2.31
CA VAL A 88 0.43 6.65 -1.97
C VAL A 88 1.05 7.15 -0.67
N GLN A 89 1.45 8.42 -0.65
CA GLN A 89 2.05 9.09 0.50
C GLN A 89 1.26 10.35 0.83
N SER A 90 0.91 10.54 2.10
CA SER A 90 0.28 11.76 2.62
C SER A 90 1.18 12.42 3.65
N LEU A 91 1.53 13.69 3.43
CA LEU A 91 2.28 14.49 4.40
C LEU A 91 1.37 14.93 5.55
N ARG A 92 1.70 14.51 6.77
CA ARG A 92 0.94 14.82 8.00
C ARG A 92 0.82 16.34 8.18
N GLY A 93 -0.38 16.80 8.52
CA GLY A 93 -0.65 18.22 8.82
C GLY A 93 -0.71 19.17 7.62
N THR A 94 -0.27 18.76 6.43
CA THR A 94 -0.26 19.63 5.24
C THR A 94 -1.47 19.39 4.33
N GLY A 95 -2.00 18.16 4.32
CA GLY A 95 -3.01 17.73 3.35
C GLY A 95 -2.46 17.48 1.94
N THR A 96 -1.13 17.50 1.78
CA THR A 96 -0.46 17.20 0.52
C THR A 96 -0.34 15.68 0.35
N VAL A 97 -0.75 15.18 -0.81
CA VAL A 97 -0.70 13.76 -1.14
C VAL A 97 0.03 13.59 -2.46
N GLY A 98 0.99 12.67 -2.49
CA GLY A 98 1.66 12.20 -3.69
C GLY A 98 1.40 10.71 -3.93
N SER A 99 1.55 10.28 -5.17
CA SER A 99 1.50 8.87 -5.52
C SER A 99 2.40 8.58 -6.70
N SER A 100 2.91 7.35 -6.74
CA SER A 100 3.69 6.81 -7.85
C SER A 100 3.23 5.38 -8.09
N CYS A 101 3.23 4.93 -9.34
CA CYS A 101 2.75 3.61 -9.73
C CYS A 101 3.72 2.95 -10.70
N ALA A 102 3.76 1.62 -10.68
CA ALA A 102 4.54 0.83 -11.61
C ALA A 102 3.85 -0.50 -11.95
N GLY A 103 4.02 -0.98 -13.17
CA GLY A 103 3.67 -2.35 -13.55
C GLY A 103 4.55 -3.39 -12.85
N ALA A 104 4.10 -4.64 -12.81
CA ALA A 104 4.74 -5.75 -12.09
C ALA A 104 6.24 -5.91 -12.40
N ASP A 105 6.63 -5.93 -13.68
CA ASP A 105 8.03 -6.11 -14.08
C ASP A 105 8.96 -4.99 -13.56
N VAL A 106 8.45 -3.77 -13.40
CA VAL A 106 9.24 -2.65 -12.86
C VAL A 106 9.28 -2.76 -11.33
N PHE A 107 8.14 -3.05 -10.71
CA PHE A 107 8.05 -3.22 -9.27
C PHE A 107 8.99 -4.32 -8.74
N GLU A 108 9.01 -5.50 -9.37
CA GLU A 108 9.88 -6.60 -8.96
C GLU A 108 11.38 -6.27 -9.06
N ARG A 109 11.76 -5.36 -9.97
CA ARG A 109 13.16 -4.98 -10.18
C ARG A 109 13.63 -3.81 -9.34
N SER A 110 12.77 -2.83 -9.07
CA SER A 110 13.17 -1.56 -8.48
C SER A 110 12.25 -1.02 -7.38
N GLY A 111 11.13 -1.70 -7.10
CA GLY A 111 10.10 -1.14 -6.24
C GLY A 111 9.39 0.07 -6.85
N VAL A 112 8.65 0.81 -6.00
CA VAL A 112 7.97 2.07 -6.36
C VAL A 112 8.36 3.16 -5.35
N ARG A 113 9.08 4.18 -5.82
CA ARG A 113 9.44 5.36 -5.04
C ARG A 113 8.40 6.47 -5.22
N VAL A 114 8.04 7.14 -4.14
CA VAL A 114 7.27 8.39 -4.16
C VAL A 114 8.00 9.43 -3.31
N SER A 115 8.11 10.66 -3.83
CA SER A 115 8.60 11.81 -3.08
C SER A 115 7.53 12.89 -3.14
N THR A 116 7.10 13.35 -1.97
CA THR A 116 6.09 14.42 -1.86
C THR A 116 6.69 15.55 -1.06
N SER A 117 6.49 16.78 -1.54
CA SER A 117 6.93 17.99 -0.85
C SER A 117 5.80 18.99 -0.74
N SER A 118 5.87 19.77 0.34
CA SER A 118 5.08 20.96 0.62
C SER A 118 6.05 22.13 0.86
N ALA A 119 5.55 23.28 1.29
CA ALA A 119 6.40 24.43 1.60
C ALA A 119 7.39 24.15 2.77
N ASP A 120 6.95 23.38 3.77
CA ASP A 120 7.67 23.23 5.04
C ASP A 120 8.24 21.82 5.27
N VAL A 121 7.67 20.82 4.59
CA VAL A 121 7.96 19.41 4.83
C VAL A 121 8.05 18.67 3.51
N SER A 122 9.01 17.75 3.42
CA SER A 122 9.12 16.76 2.36
C SER A 122 9.35 15.37 2.96
N ALA A 123 8.87 14.35 2.27
CA ALA A 123 9.05 12.96 2.65
C ALA A 123 9.25 12.10 1.40
N THR A 124 9.91 10.96 1.55
CA THR A 124 10.10 9.97 0.49
C THR A 124 9.81 8.58 1.03
N GLY A 125 8.99 7.81 0.31
CA GLY A 125 8.76 6.40 0.60
C GLY A 125 9.19 5.52 -0.57
N LEU A 126 9.59 4.30 -0.25
CA LEU A 126 9.92 3.26 -1.23
C LEU A 126 9.17 1.98 -0.89
N LEU A 127 8.23 1.61 -1.75
CA LEU A 127 7.55 0.31 -1.71
C LEU A 127 8.46 -0.72 -2.38
N VAL A 128 8.77 -1.81 -1.69
CA VAL A 128 9.60 -2.91 -2.19
C VAL A 128 8.83 -4.23 -2.16
N PRO A 129 9.11 -5.16 -3.09
CA PRO A 129 8.53 -6.49 -3.02
C PRO A 129 9.09 -7.26 -1.81
N GLU A 130 8.40 -8.33 -1.41
CA GLU A 130 8.82 -9.18 -0.31
C GLU A 130 10.18 -9.82 -0.60
N GLY A 131 11.03 -9.88 0.43
CA GLY A 131 12.38 -10.45 0.32
C GLY A 131 13.38 -9.59 -0.44
N PHE A 132 13.03 -8.35 -0.80
CA PHE A 132 13.95 -7.40 -1.41
C PHE A 132 14.95 -6.90 -0.37
N ASP A 133 16.25 -6.95 -0.70
CA ASP A 133 17.28 -6.41 0.19
C ASP A 133 17.24 -4.88 0.15
N ALA A 134 17.09 -4.25 1.31
CA ALA A 134 17.09 -2.79 1.43
C ALA A 134 18.39 -2.16 0.91
N ALA A 135 19.51 -2.88 0.97
CA ALA A 135 20.78 -2.43 0.41
C ALA A 135 20.74 -2.37 -1.13
N ASP A 136 20.04 -3.31 -1.78
CA ASP A 136 19.87 -3.34 -3.23
C ASP A 136 18.89 -2.26 -3.71
N ALA A 137 17.89 -1.93 -2.89
CA ALA A 137 16.84 -0.95 -3.22
C ALA A 137 17.31 0.50 -3.18
N THR A 138 18.28 0.77 -2.31
CA THR A 138 18.75 2.12 -2.03
C THR A 138 19.90 2.50 -2.95
N GLY A 139 20.87 1.61 -3.18
CA GLY A 139 21.88 1.70 -4.25
C GLY A 139 22.49 3.10 -4.51
N ASP A 140 23.00 3.31 -5.73
CA ASP A 140 23.63 4.58 -6.14
C ASP A 140 22.66 5.79 -6.15
N ALA A 141 21.36 5.54 -6.05
CA ALA A 141 20.30 6.57 -6.13
C ALA A 141 19.80 7.06 -4.76
N ALA A 142 20.25 6.48 -3.65
CA ALA A 142 19.91 6.92 -2.29
C ALA A 142 20.91 7.90 -1.69
N GLY A 143 22.11 8.08 -2.28
CA GLY A 143 23.16 8.90 -1.67
C GLY A 143 23.58 8.37 -0.29
N ASP A 144 24.07 9.26 0.57
CA ASP A 144 24.44 8.93 1.97
C ASP A 144 23.22 8.85 2.91
N GLU A 145 21.99 8.80 2.37
CA GLU A 145 20.77 8.79 3.16
C GLU A 145 20.53 7.39 3.77
N GLU A 146 20.40 7.32 5.10
CA GLU A 146 20.08 6.07 5.78
C GLU A 146 18.59 5.76 5.63
N TRP A 147 18.27 4.56 5.14
CA TRP A 147 16.88 4.09 4.99
C TRP A 147 16.55 3.08 6.07
N VAL A 148 15.36 3.23 6.66
CA VAL A 148 14.82 2.34 7.68
C VAL A 148 13.55 1.68 7.18
N ALA A 149 13.36 0.42 7.58
CA ALA A 149 12.12 -0.29 7.34
C ALA A 149 11.00 0.28 8.22
N VAL A 150 9.94 0.77 7.60
CA VAL A 150 8.68 1.13 8.26
C VAL A 150 7.83 -0.13 8.45
N ASN A 151 7.83 -1.02 7.44
CA ASN A 151 7.30 -2.37 7.50
C ASN A 151 8.05 -3.29 6.50
N ASP A 152 7.59 -4.54 6.33
CA ASP A 152 8.24 -5.54 5.46
C ASP A 152 8.32 -5.16 3.97
N ASN A 153 7.45 -4.26 3.49
CA ASN A 153 7.39 -3.82 2.09
C ASN A 153 7.64 -2.30 1.93
N LEU A 154 7.95 -1.57 3.00
CA LEU A 154 8.06 -0.11 2.97
C LEU A 154 9.33 0.34 3.67
N LEU A 155 10.14 1.07 2.92
CA LEU A 155 11.31 1.79 3.42
C LEU A 155 11.02 3.30 3.38
N ALA A 156 11.57 4.01 4.36
CA ALA A 156 11.60 5.47 4.39
C ALA A 156 12.95 5.94 4.95
N PRO A 157 13.41 7.17 4.64
CA PRO A 157 14.61 7.73 5.26
C PRO A 157 14.51 7.76 6.79
N ALA A 158 15.62 7.51 7.49
CA ALA A 158 15.69 7.54 8.95
C ALA A 158 15.38 8.94 9.51
N ASP A 159 15.85 9.97 8.81
CA ASP A 159 15.78 11.39 9.21
C ASP A 159 14.66 12.15 8.48
N GLU A 160 13.51 11.49 8.24
CA GLU A 160 12.33 12.17 7.72
C GLU A 160 11.82 13.22 8.74
N GLY A 161 12.24 14.47 8.59
CA GLY A 161 11.82 15.56 9.48
C GLY A 161 12.76 16.75 9.63
N GLY A 162 13.93 16.77 8.98
CA GLY A 162 14.85 17.89 9.18
C GLY A 162 15.89 18.09 8.09
N SER A 163 15.57 18.95 7.12
CA SER A 163 16.47 20.06 6.75
C SER A 163 15.66 21.16 6.05
N PRO A 164 15.69 22.42 6.54
CA PRO A 164 15.03 23.53 5.86
C PRO A 164 15.59 23.68 4.45
N ALA A 165 14.73 23.99 3.48
CA ALA A 165 15.14 24.37 2.15
C ALA A 165 16.23 25.47 2.25
N SER A 166 17.44 25.15 1.79
CA SER A 166 18.48 26.15 1.59
C SER A 166 18.04 27.03 0.43
N SER A 167 17.45 28.18 0.74
CA SER A 167 17.08 29.20 -0.24
C SER A 167 18.35 29.75 -0.89
N GLY A 168 18.63 29.31 -2.11
CA GLY A 168 19.59 29.95 -3.02
C GLY A 168 19.04 31.21 -3.67
#